data_AF-A0A4S2MQ94-F1
#
_entry.id   AF-A0A4S2MQ94-F1
#
_cell.length_a   1.000
_cell.length_b   1.000
_cell.length_c   1.000
_cell.angle_alpha   90.00
_cell.angle_beta   90.00
_cell.angle_gamma   90.00
#
_symmetry.space_group_name_H-M   'P 1'
#
loop_
_entity.id
_entity.type
_entity.pdbx_description
1 polymer ?
#
loop_
_entity_poly.entity_id
_entity_poly.type
_entity_poly.pdbx_seq_one_letter_code
_entity_poly.pdbx_strand_id
1 'polypeptide(L)' 'YKTELCKNHLEWGFCKYGKACQFAHGREEVRPVKRHEQWRSKTCTAWLHGGCTYGSRCCY' A
#
# COMPACT_ATOMS: atom_id res chain seq x y z
N TYR A 1 0.39 3.30 -9.49
CA TYR A 1 0.77 4.71 -9.24
C TYR A 1 -0.32 5.36 -8.40
N LYS A 2 0.06 6.02 -7.29
CA LYS A 2 -0.83 6.62 -6.27
C LYS A 2 -1.88 5.67 -5.69
N THR A 3 -1.48 4.45 -5.36
CA THR A 3 -2.38 3.40 -4.85
C THR A 3 -2.39 3.30 -3.33
N GLU A 4 -1.46 3.98 -2.68
CA GLU A 4 -1.30 4.05 -1.23
C GLU A 4 -0.97 5.49 -0.84
N LEU A 5 -1.30 5.87 0.40
CA LEU A 5 -1.00 7.19 0.95
C LEU A 5 0.50 7.40 1.17
N CYS A 6 0.96 8.61 0.92
CA CYS A 6 2.33 9.04 1.17
C CYS A 6 2.51 9.27 2.68
N LYS A 7 3.28 8.39 3.32
CA LYS A 7 3.60 8.53 4.75
C LYS A 7 4.22 9.87 5.08
N ASN A 8 5.19 10.32 4.27
CA ASN A 8 5.87 11.58 4.54
C ASN A 8 4.91 12.77 4.55
N HIS A 9 4.03 12.84 3.56
CA HIS A 9 3.06 13.92 3.49
C HIS A 9 2.03 13.84 4.61
N LEU A 10 1.64 12.63 5.02
CA LEU A 10 0.68 12.43 6.10
C LEU A 10 1.26 12.81 7.47
N GLU A 11 2.52 12.46 7.74
CA GLU A 11 3.16 12.68 9.04
C GLU A 11 3.70 14.10 9.21
N TRP A 12 4.34 14.65 8.17
CA TRP A 12 4.99 15.96 8.24
C TRP A 12 4.26 17.07 7.50
N GLY A 13 3.14 16.76 6.81
CA GLY A 13 2.47 17.70 5.90
C GLY A 13 3.29 18.02 4.63
N PHE A 14 4.49 17.45 4.50
CA PHE A 14 5.44 17.77 3.44
C PHE A 14 6.00 16.51 2.79
N CYS A 15 6.19 16.56 1.48
CA CYS A 15 6.82 15.48 0.72
C CYS A 15 7.81 16.07 -0.27
N LYS A 16 9.07 15.66 -0.17
CA LYS A 16 10.17 16.11 -1.04
C LYS A 16 9.93 15.87 -2.54
N TYR A 17 9.04 14.94 -2.88
CA TYR A 17 8.71 14.60 -4.26
C TYR A 17 7.60 15.48 -4.87
N GLY A 18 6.94 16.31 -4.05
CA GLY A 18 5.86 17.20 -4.50
C GLY A 18 4.81 16.47 -5.34
N LYS A 19 4.43 17.06 -6.47
CA LYS A 19 3.43 16.47 -7.40
C LYS A 19 3.91 15.21 -8.11
N ALA A 20 5.22 14.97 -8.17
CA ALA A 20 5.81 13.77 -8.78
C ALA A 20 5.78 12.54 -7.85
N CYS A 21 5.29 12.70 -6.61
CA CYS A 21 5.19 11.59 -5.67
C CYS A 21 4.37 10.43 -6.26
N GLN A 22 4.93 9.22 -6.18
CA GLN A 22 4.25 8.00 -6.61
C GLN A 22 3.14 7.54 -5.65
N PHE A 23 3.07 8.16 -4.46
CA PHE A 23 2.07 7.90 -3.43
C PHE A 23 1.06 9.07 -3.39
N ALA A 24 -0.13 8.81 -2.88
CA ALA A 24 -1.20 9.79 -2.80
C ALA A 24 -0.99 10.72 -1.59
N HIS A 25 -1.10 12.04 -1.77
CA HIS A 25 -1.02 13.02 -0.68
C HIS A 25 -2.37 13.25 0.00
N GLY A 26 -3.48 12.81 -0.61
CA GLY A 26 -4.81 12.78 0.01
C GLY A 26 -5.57 11.52 -0.38
N ARG A 27 -6.68 11.24 0.33
CA ARG A 27 -7.56 10.11 0.01
C ARG A 27 -8.16 10.22 -1.40
N GLU A 28 -8.41 11.45 -1.83
CA GLU A 28 -8.86 11.81 -3.18
C GLU A 28 -7.87 11.46 -4.30
N GLU A 29 -6.57 11.38 -4.00
CA GLU A 29 -5.56 10.96 -4.97
C GLU A 29 -5.32 9.44 -5.00
N VAL A 30 -5.90 8.69 -4.06
CA VAL A 30 -5.73 7.24 -3.96
C VAL A 30 -6.51 6.55 -5.08
N ARG A 31 -5.78 5.83 -5.93
CA ARG A 31 -6.33 5.08 -7.06
C ARG A 31 -6.61 3.63 -6.67
N PRO A 32 -7.75 3.06 -7.09
CA PRO A 32 -8.03 1.64 -6.89
C PRO A 32 -7.04 0.79 -7.67
N VAL A 33 -6.61 -0.32 -7.05
CA VAL A 33 -5.77 -1.34 -7.71
C VAL A 33 -6.67 -2.46 -8.18
N LYS A 34 -6.69 -2.73 -9.48
CA LYS A 34 -7.27 -3.97 -10.00
C LYS A 34 -6.34 -5.12 -9.59
N ARG A 35 -6.79 -5.91 -8.63
CA ARG A 35 -6.07 -7.10 -8.15
C ARG A 35 -6.56 -8.31 -8.92
N HIS A 36 -5.69 -9.31 -9.05
CA HIS A 36 -6.08 -10.61 -9.60
C HIS A 36 -7.15 -11.26 -8.70
N GLU A 37 -8.06 -12.01 -9.30
CA GLU A 37 -9.16 -12.72 -8.60
C GLU A 37 -8.67 -13.63 -7.45
N GLN A 38 -7.47 -14.19 -7.58
CA GLN A 38 -6.86 -15.05 -6.55
C GLN A 38 -6.12 -14.27 -5.46
N TRP A 39 -6.23 -12.94 -5.41
CA TRP A 39 -5.60 -12.13 -4.37
C TRP A 39 -6.14 -12.50 -2.99
N ARG A 40 -5.25 -13.04 -2.14
CA ARG A 40 -5.55 -13.55 -0.79
C ARG A 40 -6.60 -14.67 -0.78
N SER A 41 -6.63 -15.48 -1.83
CA SER A 41 -7.52 -16.66 -1.88
C SER A 41 -6.99 -17.85 -1.09
N LYS A 42 -5.68 -17.91 -0.86
CA LYS A 42 -5.01 -18.92 -0.05
C LYS A 42 -4.66 -18.34 1.32
N THR A 43 -4.04 -19.14 2.19
CA THR A 43 -3.55 -18.67 3.49
C THR A 43 -2.04 -18.48 3.45
N CYS A 44 -1.57 -17.33 3.91
CA CYS A 44 -0.15 -17.05 4.06
C CYS A 44 0.44 -17.80 5.26
N THR A 45 1.23 -18.84 4.98
CA THR A 45 1.91 -19.65 6.01
C THR A 45 2.82 -18.82 6.91
N ALA A 46 3.54 -17.82 6.37
CA ALA A 46 4.38 -16.93 7.17
C ALA A 46 3.57 -16.14 8.21
N TRP A 47 2.33 -15.77 7.87
CA TRP A 47 1.43 -15.11 8.82
C TRP A 47 1.00 -16.03 9.96
N LEU A 48 0.84 -17.33 9.68
CA LEU A 48 0.55 -18.35 10.70
C LEU A 48 1.73 -18.59 11.65
N HIS A 49 2.96 -18.43 11.16
CA HIS A 49 4.18 -18.64 11.96
C HIS A 49 4.66 -17.41 12.74
N GLY A 50 3.82 -16.36 12.85
CA GLY A 50 4.10 -15.21 13.71
C GLY A 50 4.35 -13.89 12.97
N GLY A 51 4.40 -13.87 11.64
CA GLY A 51 4.41 -12.62 10.88
C GLY A 51 4.95 -12.74 9.45
N CYS A 52 4.37 -11.98 8.52
CA CYS A 52 4.84 -11.88 7.15
C CYS A 52 5.45 -10.51 6.87
N THR A 53 6.64 -10.51 6.26
CA THR A 53 7.37 -9.31 5.85
C THR A 53 6.64 -8.47 4.81
N TYR A 54 5.76 -9.08 4.01
CA TYR A 54 4.96 -8.38 3.01
C TYR A 54 3.82 -7.57 3.61
N GLY A 55 3.46 -7.79 4.87
CA GLY A 55 2.48 -6.96 5.56
C GLY A 55 1.12 -6.94 4.84
N SER A 56 0.50 -5.77 4.79
CA SER A 56 -0.75 -5.51 4.06
C SER A 56 -0.65 -5.74 2.54
N ARG A 57 0.56 -5.91 2.00
CA ARG A 57 0.79 -6.19 0.58
C ARG A 57 0.89 -7.69 0.27
N CYS A 58 0.74 -8.57 1.27
CA CYS A 58 0.70 -10.01 1.03
C CYS A 58 -0.51 -10.37 0.14
N CYS A 59 -0.24 -11.15 -0.91
CA CYS A 59 -1.20 -11.64 -1.90
C CYS A 59 -1.72 -13.06 -1.59
N TYR A 60 -1.23 -13.68 -0.52
CA TYR A 60 -1.63 -14.97 0.00
C TYR A 60 -2.37 -14.81 1.32
#